data_AF-A0A077ZD79-F1
#
_entry.id   AF-A0A077ZD79-F1
#
_cell.length_a   1.000
_cell.length_b   1.000
_cell.length_c   1.000
_cell.angle_alpha   90.00
_cell.angle_beta   90.00
_cell.angle_gamma   90.00
#
_symmetry.space_group_name_H-M   'P 1'
#
loop_
_entity.id
_entity.type
_entity.pdbx_description
1 polymer ?
#
loop_
_entity_poly.entity_id
_entity_poly.type
_entity_poly.pdbx_seq_one_letter_code
_entity_poly.pdbx_strand_id
1 'polypeptide(L)'
;MLYLDAKDYTLSGYRPLPVDHCVRLAAIQMAIEWGPLNSNIHTLHLIRDAIEDFFPEHVLPSVRGWSLFGWTISGCAGVEAAIMEQYEEMSALSKNELQKRYLQLSRQHPGYGSAVFFGLIELHCRWWRTRHVPAIVTINSCWLCIINETSRIPLLTINIAAMKWCSLEGSQNNDPLLVLLFPADDRTQLNNMIAIASKQAPLMEALLDSVATAQEGQCGSFRHLDETFENFFENRTDTVVSALFDIRKNVCLDMPESIRSRWLQNVDYSREPNDSSMEHCLA
;
A
#
# COMPACT_ATOMS: atom_id res chain seq x y z
N MET A 1 -4.70 -12.97 -19.57
CA MET A 1 -3.90 -13.20 -18.35
C MET A 1 -3.72 -11.88 -17.61
N LEU A 2 -2.92 -10.92 -18.10
CA LEU A 2 -2.66 -9.63 -17.41
C LEU A 2 -3.91 -8.89 -16.88
N TYR A 3 -4.99 -8.84 -17.65
CA TYR A 3 -6.25 -8.23 -17.20
C TYR A 3 -6.84 -8.94 -15.97
N LEU A 4 -6.87 -10.27 -15.98
CA LEU A 4 -7.43 -11.07 -14.88
C LEU A 4 -6.58 -10.90 -13.63
N ASP A 5 -5.25 -10.97 -13.76
CA ASP A 5 -4.34 -10.73 -12.63
C ASP A 5 -4.54 -9.32 -12.05
N ALA A 6 -4.70 -8.31 -12.90
CA ALA A 6 -4.97 -6.95 -12.45
C ALA A 6 -6.36 -6.80 -11.80
N LYS A 7 -7.39 -7.52 -12.28
CA LYS A 7 -8.71 -7.59 -11.65
C LYS A 7 -8.59 -8.19 -10.26
N ASP A 8 -7.98 -9.35 -10.14
CA ASP A 8 -7.87 -10.10 -8.88
C ASP A 8 -7.11 -9.30 -7.81
N TYR A 9 -6.02 -8.63 -8.18
CA TYR A 9 -5.28 -7.75 -7.27
C TYR A 9 -6.10 -6.55 -6.78
N THR A 10 -6.98 -6.03 -7.63
CA THR A 10 -7.87 -4.93 -7.28
C THR A 10 -8.92 -5.42 -6.29
N LEU A 11 -9.66 -6.46 -6.64
CA LEU A 11 -10.76 -6.98 -5.82
C LEU A 11 -10.29 -7.57 -4.49
N SER A 12 -9.10 -8.18 -4.45
CA SER A 12 -8.49 -8.65 -3.19
C SER A 12 -8.14 -7.52 -2.22
N GLY A 13 -8.09 -6.28 -2.72
CA GLY A 13 -7.75 -5.10 -1.94
C GLY A 13 -6.27 -5.01 -1.55
N TYR A 14 -5.38 -5.74 -2.22
CA TYR A 14 -3.93 -5.59 -2.05
C TYR A 14 -3.41 -4.25 -2.60
N ARG A 15 -4.20 -3.61 -3.46
CA ARG A 15 -3.94 -2.28 -4.03
C ARG A 15 -5.11 -1.37 -3.69
N PRO A 16 -5.09 -0.70 -2.53
CA PRO A 16 -6.14 0.25 -2.19
C PRO A 16 -6.14 1.40 -3.20
N LEU A 17 -7.32 1.79 -3.64
CA LEU A 17 -7.52 2.80 -4.66
C LEU A 17 -8.51 3.85 -4.17
N PRO A 18 -8.38 5.10 -4.63
CA PRO A 18 -9.44 6.08 -4.54
C PRO A 18 -10.77 5.52 -5.09
N VAL A 19 -11.89 5.94 -4.49
CA VAL A 19 -13.23 5.42 -4.85
C VAL A 19 -13.57 5.68 -6.31
N ASP A 20 -13.20 6.84 -6.85
CA ASP A 20 -13.39 7.22 -8.25
C ASP A 20 -12.62 6.29 -9.21
N HIS A 21 -11.43 5.84 -8.82
CA HIS A 21 -10.66 4.85 -9.59
C HIS A 21 -11.33 3.48 -9.55
N CYS A 22 -11.84 3.06 -8.39
CA CYS A 22 -12.63 1.83 -8.26
C CYS A 22 -13.88 1.88 -9.14
N VAL A 23 -14.59 3.02 -9.19
CA VAL A 23 -15.78 3.20 -10.04
C VAL A 23 -15.44 3.02 -11.53
N ARG A 24 -14.34 3.63 -12.00
CA ARG A 24 -13.89 3.48 -13.40
C ARG A 24 -13.51 2.03 -13.72
N LEU A 25 -12.78 1.36 -12.83
CA LEU A 25 -12.40 -0.05 -13.01
C LEU A 25 -13.64 -0.97 -13.01
N ALA A 26 -14.58 -0.74 -12.10
CA ALA A 26 -15.84 -1.49 -12.02
C ALA A 26 -16.68 -1.32 -13.29
N ALA A 27 -16.82 -0.09 -13.81
CA ALA A 27 -17.54 0.16 -15.06
C ALA A 27 -16.93 -0.58 -16.26
N ILE A 28 -15.58 -0.64 -16.34
CA ILE A 28 -14.88 -1.42 -17.37
C ILE A 28 -15.13 -2.92 -17.18
N GLN A 29 -15.10 -3.43 -15.94
CA GLN A 29 -15.38 -4.85 -15.66
C GLN A 29 -16.81 -5.23 -16.04
N MET A 30 -17.80 -4.41 -15.67
CA MET A 30 -19.20 -4.58 -16.08
C MET A 30 -19.33 -4.62 -17.60
N ALA A 31 -18.67 -3.71 -18.33
CA ALA A 31 -18.66 -3.73 -19.79
C ALA A 31 -18.01 -4.98 -20.40
N ILE A 32 -17.00 -5.55 -19.74
CA ILE A 32 -16.35 -6.79 -20.19
C ILE A 32 -17.24 -8.02 -19.94
N GLU A 33 -17.98 -8.04 -18.83
CA GLU A 33 -18.70 -9.21 -18.34
C GLU A 33 -20.16 -9.25 -18.78
N TRP A 34 -20.83 -8.10 -18.72
CA TRP A 34 -22.24 -7.94 -19.11
C TRP A 34 -22.41 -7.46 -20.56
N GLY A 35 -21.34 -6.91 -21.16
CA GLY A 35 -21.36 -6.41 -22.52
C GLY A 35 -22.04 -5.03 -22.63
N PRO A 36 -22.59 -4.70 -23.83
CA PRO A 36 -23.26 -3.42 -24.08
C PRO A 36 -24.37 -3.13 -23.06
N LEU A 37 -24.52 -1.88 -22.68
CA LEU A 37 -25.58 -1.48 -21.77
C LEU A 37 -26.96 -1.77 -22.38
N ASN A 38 -27.77 -2.59 -21.70
CA ASN A 38 -29.19 -2.72 -21.95
C ASN A 38 -29.97 -2.17 -20.77
N SER A 39 -30.58 -0.98 -20.93
CA SER A 39 -31.32 -0.29 -19.87
C SER A 39 -32.53 -1.06 -19.32
N ASN A 40 -33.01 -2.08 -20.04
CA ASN A 40 -34.09 -2.96 -19.56
C ASN A 40 -33.58 -4.06 -18.61
N ILE A 41 -32.29 -4.39 -18.66
CA ILE A 41 -31.66 -5.46 -17.87
C ILE A 41 -30.76 -4.86 -16.79
N HIS A 42 -29.82 -4.00 -17.20
CA HIS A 42 -28.80 -3.39 -16.35
C HIS A 42 -29.38 -2.16 -15.66
N THR A 43 -30.28 -2.41 -14.71
CA THR A 43 -30.85 -1.39 -13.85
C THR A 43 -29.92 -1.06 -12.69
N LEU A 44 -30.13 0.10 -12.04
CA LEU A 44 -29.43 0.44 -10.79
C LEU A 44 -29.62 -0.63 -9.70
N HIS A 45 -30.77 -1.31 -9.70
CA HIS A 45 -31.01 -2.41 -8.75
C HIS A 45 -30.08 -3.59 -9.01
N LEU A 46 -29.92 -4.02 -10.26
CA LEU A 46 -28.98 -5.08 -10.62
C LEU A 46 -27.53 -4.70 -10.26
N ILE A 47 -27.14 -3.46 -10.54
CA ILE A 47 -25.81 -2.94 -10.18
C ILE A 47 -25.57 -3.02 -8.67
N ARG A 48 -26.56 -2.62 -7.85
CA ARG A 48 -26.48 -2.71 -6.39
C ARG A 48 -26.32 -4.14 -5.89
N ASP A 49 -27.04 -5.07 -6.50
CA ASP A 49 -27.02 -6.49 -6.11
C ASP A 49 -25.69 -7.15 -6.48
N ALA A 50 -25.08 -6.75 -7.61
CA ALA A 50 -23.82 -7.28 -8.10
C ALA A 50 -22.58 -6.47 -7.68
N ILE A 51 -22.73 -5.44 -6.85
CA ILE A 51 -21.65 -4.48 -6.58
C ILE A 51 -20.41 -5.11 -5.94
N GLU A 52 -20.60 -6.18 -5.16
CA GLU A 52 -19.50 -6.93 -4.52
C GLU A 52 -18.61 -7.66 -5.53
N ASP A 53 -19.13 -7.95 -6.74
CA ASP A 53 -18.37 -8.63 -7.80
C ASP A 53 -17.37 -7.69 -8.50
N PHE A 54 -17.57 -6.37 -8.38
CA PHE A 54 -16.82 -5.34 -9.10
C PHE A 54 -16.01 -4.41 -8.21
N PHE A 55 -16.28 -4.40 -6.90
CA PHE A 55 -15.60 -3.53 -5.94
C PHE A 55 -14.89 -4.34 -4.86
N PRO A 56 -13.71 -3.88 -4.40
CA PRO A 56 -13.05 -4.49 -3.25
C PRO A 56 -13.89 -4.30 -1.98
N GLU A 57 -13.89 -5.29 -1.09
CA GLU A 57 -14.74 -5.32 0.12
C GLU A 57 -14.64 -4.04 0.97
N HIS A 58 -13.41 -3.55 1.18
CA HIS A 58 -13.14 -2.34 1.99
C HIS A 58 -13.68 -1.04 1.38
N VAL A 59 -14.01 -1.03 0.08
CA VAL A 59 -14.55 0.14 -0.63
C VAL A 59 -16.08 0.14 -0.59
N LEU A 60 -16.71 -1.04 -0.42
CA LEU A 60 -18.17 -1.21 -0.45
C LEU A 60 -18.93 -0.24 0.46
N PRO A 61 -18.50 0.07 1.71
CA PRO A 61 -19.21 1.02 2.55
C PRO A 61 -19.27 2.44 1.97
N SER A 62 -18.29 2.82 1.15
CA SER A 62 -18.23 4.12 0.49
C SER A 62 -19.07 4.18 -0.79
N VAL A 63 -19.30 3.02 -1.43
CA VAL A 63 -20.06 2.90 -2.68
C VAL A 63 -21.54 2.61 -2.41
N ARG A 64 -21.82 1.75 -1.43
CA ARG A 64 -23.17 1.43 -1.00
C ARG A 64 -23.77 2.65 -0.32
N GLY A 65 -24.90 3.13 -0.85
CA GLY A 65 -25.71 4.06 -0.09
C GLY A 65 -26.13 3.47 1.24
N TRP A 66 -25.97 4.24 2.32
CA TRP A 66 -26.63 3.89 3.56
C TRP A 66 -28.13 3.90 3.33
N SER A 67 -28.75 2.72 3.33
CA SER A 67 -30.19 2.56 3.41
C SER A 67 -30.55 2.48 4.89
N LEU A 68 -30.99 3.60 5.46
CA LEU A 68 -31.72 3.56 6.72
C LEU A 68 -33.19 3.33 6.36
N PHE A 69 -33.74 2.19 6.77
CA PHE A 69 -35.16 1.85 6.59
C PHE A 69 -35.67 1.91 5.13
N GLY A 70 -34.87 1.48 4.15
CA GLY A 70 -35.28 1.43 2.74
C GLY A 70 -35.15 2.76 1.99
N TRP A 71 -34.69 3.82 2.64
CA TRP A 71 -34.39 5.10 2.00
C TRP A 71 -32.87 5.30 1.93
N THR A 72 -32.34 5.39 0.71
CA THR A 72 -30.95 5.77 0.46
C THR A 72 -30.73 7.22 0.88
N ILE A 73 -29.79 7.47 1.79
CA ILE A 73 -29.32 8.84 2.08
C ILE A 73 -28.72 9.42 0.80
N SER A 74 -29.23 10.58 0.36
CA SER A 74 -28.94 11.23 -0.94
C SER A 74 -27.46 11.45 -1.28
N GLY A 75 -26.53 11.30 -0.32
CA GLY A 75 -25.09 11.48 -0.55
C GLY A 75 -24.44 10.39 -1.41
N CYS A 76 -24.96 9.17 -1.41
CA CYS A 76 -24.41 8.05 -2.20
C CYS A 76 -25.09 7.84 -3.55
N ALA A 77 -26.23 8.50 -3.79
CA ALA A 77 -26.90 8.49 -5.09
C ALA A 77 -25.97 8.95 -6.23
N GLY A 78 -24.96 9.78 -5.91
CA GLY A 78 -23.95 10.24 -6.86
C GLY A 78 -22.99 9.14 -7.32
N VAL A 79 -22.60 8.20 -6.45
CA VAL A 79 -21.63 7.15 -6.83
C VAL A 79 -22.29 6.12 -7.74
N GLU A 80 -23.52 5.71 -7.43
CA GLU A 80 -24.27 4.77 -8.29
C GLU A 80 -24.59 5.37 -9.65
N ALA A 81 -24.97 6.65 -9.69
CA ALA A 81 -25.15 7.38 -10.95
C ALA A 81 -23.84 7.46 -11.74
N ALA A 82 -22.71 7.73 -11.08
CA ALA A 82 -21.40 7.74 -11.72
C ALA A 82 -21.00 6.36 -12.25
N ILE A 83 -21.31 5.27 -11.54
CA ILE A 83 -21.10 3.90 -12.04
C ILE A 83 -21.90 3.69 -13.33
N MET A 84 -23.17 4.10 -13.34
CA MET A 84 -24.04 3.90 -14.49
C MET A 84 -23.57 4.73 -15.70
N GLU A 85 -23.26 6.01 -15.50
CA GLU A 85 -22.72 6.89 -16.55
C GLU A 85 -21.42 6.34 -17.15
N GLN A 86 -20.49 5.91 -16.29
CA GLN A 86 -19.22 5.34 -16.73
C GLN A 86 -19.42 3.98 -17.42
N TYR A 87 -20.35 3.15 -16.93
CA TYR A 87 -20.63 1.87 -17.58
C TYR A 87 -21.25 2.09 -18.97
N GLU A 88 -22.18 3.03 -19.13
CA GLU A 88 -22.72 3.41 -20.44
C GLU A 88 -21.60 3.79 -21.42
N GLU A 89 -20.69 4.69 -21.01
CA GLU A 89 -19.55 5.12 -21.82
C GLU A 89 -18.64 3.95 -22.22
N MET A 90 -18.27 3.10 -21.26
CA MET A 90 -17.37 1.97 -21.50
C MET A 90 -18.03 0.88 -22.35
N SER A 91 -19.34 0.69 -22.23
CA SER A 91 -20.08 -0.38 -22.92
C SER A 91 -20.11 -0.24 -24.45
N ALA A 92 -19.79 0.95 -24.98
CA ALA A 92 -19.67 1.22 -26.41
C ALA A 92 -18.34 0.71 -27.03
N LEU A 93 -17.38 0.30 -26.20
CA LEU A 93 -16.03 -0.08 -26.63
C LEU A 93 -15.90 -1.59 -26.85
N SER A 94 -14.92 -1.98 -27.66
CA SER A 94 -14.60 -3.40 -27.80
C SER A 94 -13.96 -3.96 -26.54
N LYS A 95 -14.15 -5.27 -26.29
CA LYS A 95 -13.52 -5.99 -25.17
C LYS A 95 -12.00 -5.82 -25.11
N ASN A 96 -11.33 -5.72 -26.27
CA ASN A 96 -9.88 -5.52 -26.33
C ASN A 96 -9.47 -4.12 -25.85
N GLU A 97 -10.22 -3.08 -26.24
CA GLU A 97 -10.01 -1.71 -25.79
C GLU A 97 -10.28 -1.58 -24.29
N LEU A 98 -11.34 -2.22 -23.80
CA LEU A 98 -11.68 -2.25 -22.38
C LEU A 98 -10.56 -2.86 -21.54
N GLN A 99 -10.03 -4.03 -21.95
CA GLN A 99 -8.89 -4.65 -21.27
C GLN A 99 -7.65 -3.77 -21.28
N LYS A 100 -7.38 -3.06 -22.40
CA LYS A 100 -6.26 -2.11 -22.49
C LYS A 100 -6.46 -0.92 -21.54
N ARG A 101 -7.65 -0.32 -21.51
CA ARG A 101 -7.99 0.79 -20.60
C ARG A 101 -7.88 0.36 -19.13
N TYR A 102 -8.36 -0.83 -18.79
CA TYR A 102 -8.22 -1.40 -17.45
C TYR A 102 -6.75 -1.46 -17.01
N LEU A 103 -5.88 -1.99 -17.89
CA LEU A 103 -4.46 -2.10 -17.63
C LEU A 103 -3.76 -0.73 -17.59
N GLN A 104 -4.21 0.24 -18.40
CA GLN A 104 -3.69 1.61 -18.35
C GLN A 104 -3.97 2.26 -17.00
N LEU A 105 -5.22 2.21 -16.53
CA LEU A 105 -5.59 2.72 -15.19
C LEU A 105 -4.84 1.98 -14.09
N SER A 106 -4.78 0.64 -14.17
CA SER A 106 -4.09 -0.17 -13.16
C SER A 106 -2.60 0.17 -13.05
N ARG A 107 -1.94 0.54 -14.16
CA ARG A 107 -0.50 0.87 -14.18
C ARG A 107 -0.15 2.21 -13.55
N GLN A 108 -1.12 3.11 -13.41
CA GLN A 108 -0.89 4.39 -12.74
C GLN A 108 -0.70 4.22 -11.23
N HIS A 109 -1.23 3.14 -10.65
CA HIS A 109 -1.14 2.85 -9.22
C HIS A 109 0.29 2.47 -8.80
N PRO A 110 0.82 3.03 -7.69
CA PRO A 110 2.20 2.79 -7.24
C PRO A 110 2.52 1.32 -6.94
N GLY A 111 1.55 0.54 -6.49
CA GLY A 111 1.66 -0.90 -6.26
C GLY A 111 1.37 -1.80 -7.48
N TYR A 112 1.35 -1.27 -8.71
CA TYR A 112 1.20 -2.12 -9.89
C TYR A 112 2.42 -3.04 -10.07
N GLY A 113 2.17 -4.32 -10.34
CA GLY A 113 3.23 -5.33 -10.51
C GLY A 113 4.00 -5.65 -9.24
N SER A 114 3.49 -5.28 -8.07
CA SER A 114 4.13 -5.56 -6.79
C SER A 114 3.98 -7.02 -6.37
N ALA A 115 5.04 -7.55 -5.77
CA ALA A 115 4.94 -8.69 -4.88
C ALA A 115 4.22 -8.26 -3.58
N VAL A 116 3.43 -9.16 -3.01
CA VAL A 116 2.64 -8.90 -1.80
C VAL A 116 3.16 -9.77 -0.67
N PHE A 117 3.44 -9.13 0.46
CA PHE A 117 3.89 -9.74 1.69
C PHE A 117 3.00 -9.31 2.84
N PHE A 118 3.09 -10.02 3.95
CA PHE A 118 2.29 -9.77 5.14
C PHE A 118 3.19 -9.66 6.36
N GLY A 119 2.83 -8.78 7.29
CA GLY A 119 3.57 -8.60 8.52
C GLY A 119 2.74 -7.90 9.59
N LEU A 120 3.39 -7.64 10.71
CA LEU A 120 2.86 -6.86 11.81
C LEU A 120 3.68 -5.58 11.93
N ILE A 121 2.98 -4.46 12.04
CA ILE A 121 3.57 -3.16 12.38
C ILE A 121 2.95 -2.67 13.67
N GLU A 122 3.66 -1.79 14.36
CA GLU A 122 3.16 -1.19 15.59
C GLU A 122 2.58 0.20 15.28
N LEU A 123 1.35 0.46 15.69
CA LEU A 123 0.68 1.75 15.50
C LEU A 123 0.38 2.44 16.83
N HIS A 124 0.45 3.77 16.83
CA HIS A 124 -0.04 4.60 17.93
C HIS A 124 -1.57 4.52 18.03
N CYS A 125 -2.06 4.40 19.25
CA CYS A 125 -3.48 4.42 19.62
C CYS A 125 -3.75 5.59 20.57
N ARG A 126 -5.03 5.78 20.93
CA ARG A 126 -5.43 6.78 21.93
C ARG A 126 -4.65 6.56 23.24
N TRP A 127 -4.16 7.67 23.81
CA TRP A 127 -3.45 7.72 25.11
C TRP A 127 -2.06 7.09 25.13
N TRP A 128 -1.24 7.30 24.09
CA TRP A 128 0.14 6.79 23.98
C TRP A 128 0.30 5.27 24.03
N ARG A 129 -0.81 4.52 23.96
CA ARG A 129 -0.75 3.07 23.82
C ARG A 129 -0.36 2.71 22.40
N THR A 130 0.33 1.60 22.27
CA THR A 130 0.65 1.02 20.97
C THR A 130 -0.07 -0.30 20.81
N ARG A 131 -0.27 -0.72 19.57
CA ARG A 131 -0.75 -2.07 19.25
C ARG A 131 -0.10 -2.57 17.99
N HIS A 132 0.16 -3.87 17.93
CA HIS A 132 0.48 -4.52 16.67
C HIS A 132 -0.78 -4.63 15.81
N VAL A 133 -0.65 -4.25 14.54
CA VAL A 133 -1.70 -4.42 13.55
C VAL A 133 -1.16 -5.22 12.36
N PRO A 134 -2.00 -6.05 11.73
CA PRO A 134 -1.66 -6.68 10.47
C PRO A 134 -1.49 -5.63 9.37
N ALA A 135 -0.45 -5.82 8.56
CA ALA A 135 -0.10 -4.94 7.45
C ALA A 135 0.21 -5.76 6.20
N ILE A 136 -0.24 -5.22 5.06
CA ILE A 136 0.15 -5.66 3.73
C ILE A 136 1.36 -4.82 3.31
N VAL A 137 2.42 -5.48 2.86
CA VAL A 137 3.61 -4.84 2.31
C VAL A 137 3.69 -5.17 0.84
N THR A 138 3.67 -4.15 -0.03
CA THR A 138 3.79 -4.35 -1.48
C THR A 138 5.10 -3.77 -1.97
N ILE A 139 5.87 -4.56 -2.73
CA ILE A 139 7.19 -4.17 -3.25
C ILE A 139 7.20 -4.40 -4.77
N ASN A 140 7.50 -3.35 -5.56
CA ASN A 140 7.77 -3.50 -6.99
C ASN A 140 9.13 -2.89 -7.37
N SER A 141 9.35 -2.66 -8.66
CA SER A 141 10.60 -2.12 -9.20
C SER A 141 10.88 -0.66 -8.83
N CYS A 142 10.04 0.02 -8.04
CA CYS A 142 10.18 1.44 -7.73
C CYS A 142 9.76 1.80 -6.30
N TRP A 143 8.68 1.20 -5.80
CA TRP A 143 8.03 1.58 -4.56
C TRP A 143 7.93 0.41 -3.58
N LEU A 144 8.08 0.74 -2.30
CA LEU A 144 7.56 -0.04 -1.18
C LEU A 144 6.34 0.70 -0.62
N CYS A 145 5.24 -0.03 -0.42
CA CYS A 145 4.05 0.49 0.25
C CYS A 145 3.68 -0.40 1.44
N ILE A 146 3.43 0.21 2.60
CA ILE A 146 2.86 -0.43 3.78
C ILE A 146 1.39 0.00 3.87
N ILE A 147 0.49 -0.96 3.95
CA ILE A 147 -0.96 -0.74 4.00
C ILE A 147 -1.48 -1.42 5.25
N ASN A 148 -2.32 -0.74 6.03
CA ASN A 148 -3.03 -1.37 7.12
C ASN A 148 -3.97 -2.46 6.56
N GLU A 149 -3.83 -3.70 7.01
CA GLU A 149 -4.61 -4.80 6.42
C GLU A 149 -6.11 -4.56 6.68
N THR A 150 -6.54 -4.31 7.90
CA THR A 150 -7.98 -4.19 8.21
C THR A 150 -8.66 -3.01 7.51
N SER A 151 -8.05 -1.82 7.58
CA SER A 151 -8.65 -0.59 7.04
C SER A 151 -8.31 -0.33 5.57
N ARG A 152 -7.32 -1.03 5.02
CA ARG A 152 -6.78 -0.83 3.66
C ARG A 152 -6.31 0.60 3.39
N ILE A 153 -5.92 1.32 4.44
CA ILE A 153 -5.35 2.66 4.35
C ILE A 153 -3.83 2.55 4.14
N PRO A 154 -3.24 3.20 3.12
CA PRO A 154 -1.79 3.30 2.99
C PRO A 154 -1.19 4.04 4.19
N LEU A 155 -0.13 3.50 4.78
CA LEU A 155 0.54 4.09 5.94
C LEU A 155 1.88 4.73 5.56
N LEU A 156 2.59 4.08 4.63
CA LEU A 156 3.85 4.56 4.09
C LEU A 156 3.93 4.15 2.62
N THR A 157 4.25 5.08 1.73
CA THR A 157 4.64 4.83 0.34
C THR A 157 5.97 5.53 0.09
N ILE A 158 6.98 4.74 -0.20
CA ILE A 158 8.34 5.25 -0.31
C ILE A 158 9.07 4.68 -1.51
N ASN A 159 9.80 5.54 -2.21
CA ASN A 159 10.65 5.13 -3.30
C ASN A 159 11.82 4.32 -2.71
N ILE A 160 12.08 3.14 -3.30
CA ILE A 160 13.15 2.26 -2.85
C ILE A 160 14.51 2.97 -2.89
N ALA A 161 14.77 3.82 -3.89
CA ALA A 161 16.00 4.58 -4.01
C ALA A 161 16.17 5.69 -2.94
N ALA A 162 15.09 6.05 -2.22
CA ALA A 162 15.09 7.07 -1.18
C ALA A 162 15.20 6.49 0.23
N MET A 163 15.23 5.16 0.38
CA MET A 163 15.30 4.50 1.69
C MET A 163 16.46 3.51 1.75
N LYS A 164 16.75 3.08 2.98
CA LYS A 164 17.65 1.99 3.31
C LYS A 164 16.87 0.94 4.09
N TRP A 165 17.34 -0.30 4.07
CA TRP A 165 16.69 -1.40 4.78
C TRP A 165 17.71 -2.42 5.27
N CYS A 166 17.28 -3.22 6.22
CA CYS A 166 17.95 -4.46 6.60
C CYS A 166 16.95 -5.44 7.23
N SER A 167 17.23 -6.73 7.13
CA SER A 167 16.53 -7.76 7.90
C SER A 167 17.30 -8.05 9.18
N LEU A 168 16.60 -8.06 10.31
CA LEU A 168 17.14 -8.52 11.59
C LEU A 168 16.54 -9.88 11.92
N GLU A 169 17.40 -10.82 12.32
CA GLU A 169 16.97 -12.16 12.69
C GLU A 169 15.93 -12.14 13.82
N GLY A 170 15.01 -13.10 13.77
CA GLY A 170 14.06 -13.33 14.85
C GLY A 170 14.73 -14.07 16.01
N SER A 171 14.25 -13.85 17.23
CA SER A 171 14.55 -14.77 18.34
C SER A 171 13.65 -16.00 18.25
N GLN A 172 13.87 -17.05 19.07
CA GLN A 172 13.12 -18.31 19.01
C GLN A 172 11.58 -18.15 19.03
N ASN A 173 11.07 -17.05 19.61
CA ASN A 173 9.62 -16.79 19.74
C ASN A 173 9.12 -15.62 18.89
N ASN A 174 10.00 -14.96 18.12
CA ASN A 174 9.66 -13.73 17.40
C ASN A 174 10.02 -13.84 15.92
N ASP A 175 9.09 -13.44 15.05
CA ASP A 175 9.34 -13.36 13.59
C ASP A 175 10.42 -12.32 13.28
N PRO A 176 11.29 -12.51 12.27
CA PRO A 176 12.32 -11.53 11.89
C PRO A 176 11.73 -10.15 11.56
N LEU A 177 12.55 -9.10 11.67
CA LEU A 177 12.16 -7.72 11.36
C LEU A 177 12.73 -7.31 10.02
N LEU A 178 11.88 -6.76 9.14
CA LEU A 178 12.37 -5.86 8.11
C LEU A 178 12.38 -4.45 8.70
N VAL A 179 13.56 -3.84 8.79
CA VAL A 179 13.74 -2.47 9.23
C VAL A 179 13.89 -1.58 8.01
N LEU A 180 13.14 -0.48 7.98
CA LEU A 180 13.16 0.53 6.93
C LEU A 180 13.64 1.84 7.54
N LEU A 181 14.62 2.48 6.90
CA LEU A 181 15.19 3.76 7.28
C LEU A 181 14.97 4.74 6.14
N PHE A 182 14.38 5.90 6.42
CA PHE A 182 14.05 6.87 5.39
C PHE A 182 14.08 8.31 5.91
N PRO A 183 14.30 9.29 5.02
CA PRO A 183 14.28 10.70 5.40
C PRO A 183 12.95 11.09 6.04
N ALA A 184 13.00 11.85 7.12
CA ALA A 184 11.81 12.57 7.59
C ALA A 184 11.41 13.64 6.56
N ASP A 185 10.12 14.00 6.52
CA ASP A 185 9.60 15.04 5.60
C ASP A 185 10.30 16.40 5.80
N ASP A 186 10.85 16.64 6.99
CA ASP A 186 11.58 17.85 7.33
C ASP A 186 13.00 17.84 6.75
N ARG A 187 13.43 19.01 6.26
CA ARG A 187 14.80 19.34 5.78
C ARG A 187 15.93 19.09 6.79
N THR A 188 15.63 18.48 7.92
CA THR A 188 16.58 17.97 8.88
C THR A 188 17.13 16.63 8.40
N GLN A 189 18.43 16.37 8.59
CA GLN A 189 19.10 15.08 8.31
C GLN A 189 18.65 13.97 9.29
N LEU A 190 17.36 13.93 9.61
CA LEU A 190 16.74 12.97 10.50
C LEU A 190 16.17 11.83 9.66
N ASN A 191 16.43 10.61 10.09
CA ASN A 191 15.80 9.43 9.52
C ASN A 191 14.74 8.89 10.47
N ASN A 192 13.59 8.59 9.89
CA ASN A 192 12.58 7.75 10.51
C ASN A 192 12.94 6.28 10.27
N MET A 193 12.66 5.46 11.28
CA MET A 193 12.83 4.02 11.21
C MET A 193 11.53 3.33 11.56
N ILE A 194 11.05 2.47 10.67
CA ILE A 194 9.88 1.61 10.90
C ILE A 194 10.35 0.15 10.85
N ALA A 195 9.81 -0.68 11.75
CA ALA A 195 10.09 -2.11 11.77
C ALA A 195 8.82 -2.90 11.45
N ILE A 196 8.94 -3.87 10.55
CA ILE A 196 7.87 -4.79 10.15
C ILE A 196 8.26 -6.18 10.62
N ALA A 197 7.51 -6.75 11.56
CA ALA A 197 7.69 -8.15 11.96
C ALA A 197 7.03 -9.08 10.94
N SER A 198 7.81 -9.94 10.29
CA SER A 198 7.31 -10.88 9.30
C SER A 198 8.27 -12.04 9.10
N LYS A 199 7.74 -13.27 9.02
CA LYS A 199 8.51 -14.45 8.58
C LYS A 199 9.12 -14.29 7.19
N GLN A 200 8.58 -13.39 6.38
CA GLN A 200 9.04 -13.12 5.02
C GLN A 200 10.09 -11.99 4.97
N ALA A 201 10.52 -11.42 6.10
CA ALA A 201 11.49 -10.33 6.13
C ALA A 201 12.79 -10.60 5.33
N PRO A 202 13.42 -11.79 5.41
CA PRO A 202 14.59 -12.10 4.59
C PRO A 202 14.28 -12.12 3.08
N LEU A 203 13.08 -12.54 2.69
CA LEU A 203 12.64 -12.55 1.29
C LEU A 203 12.35 -11.12 0.79
N MET A 204 11.78 -10.28 1.65
CA MET A 204 11.56 -8.86 1.34
C MET A 204 12.89 -8.12 1.16
N GLU A 205 13.87 -8.34 2.05
CA GLU A 205 15.23 -7.79 1.91
C GLU A 205 15.87 -8.22 0.59
N ALA A 206 15.92 -9.53 0.30
CA ALA A 206 16.50 -10.03 -0.94
C ALA A 206 15.83 -9.45 -2.21
N LEU A 207 14.51 -9.22 -2.16
CA LEU A 207 13.80 -8.55 -3.25
C LEU A 207 14.20 -7.08 -3.37
N LEU A 208 14.28 -6.35 -2.26
CA LEU A 208 14.68 -4.95 -2.25
C LEU A 208 16.12 -4.79 -2.76
N ASP A 209 17.04 -5.65 -2.34
CA ASP A 209 18.42 -5.69 -2.84
C ASP A 209 18.45 -5.91 -4.36
N SER A 210 17.70 -6.89 -4.85
CA SER A 210 17.60 -7.18 -6.28
C SER A 210 17.03 -5.99 -7.07
N VAL A 211 16.04 -5.29 -6.52
CA VAL A 211 15.47 -4.08 -7.15
C VAL A 211 16.48 -2.94 -7.17
N ALA A 212 17.19 -2.71 -6.06
CA ALA A 212 18.22 -1.68 -5.96
C ALA A 212 19.34 -1.90 -6.97
N THR A 213 19.88 -3.13 -7.05
CA THR A 213 20.90 -3.50 -8.05
C THR A 213 20.40 -3.29 -9.49
N ALA A 214 19.11 -3.58 -9.76
CA ALA A 214 18.53 -3.34 -11.09
C ALA A 214 18.35 -1.85 -11.42
N GLN A 215 18.16 -1.00 -10.41
CA GLN A 215 18.01 0.45 -10.56
C GLN A 215 19.35 1.17 -10.77
N GLU A 216 20.46 0.68 -10.21
CA GLU A 216 21.80 1.27 -10.41
C GLU A 216 22.19 1.39 -11.90
N GLY A 217 21.67 0.50 -12.76
CA GLY A 217 21.88 0.54 -14.20
C GLY A 217 20.95 1.50 -14.98
N GLN A 218 19.93 2.07 -14.32
CA GLN A 218 18.93 2.93 -14.94
C GLN A 218 19.10 4.36 -14.39
N CYS A 219 19.47 5.33 -15.24
CA CYS A 219 19.57 6.73 -14.85
C CYS A 219 18.26 7.18 -14.18
N GLY A 220 18.34 7.46 -12.88
CA GLY A 220 17.21 7.54 -11.95
C GLY A 220 16.19 8.61 -12.32
N SER A 221 15.16 8.21 -13.06
CA SER A 221 13.89 8.92 -12.97
C SER A 221 13.22 8.43 -11.68
N PHE A 222 13.26 9.26 -10.64
CA PHE A 222 12.28 9.17 -9.57
C PHE A 222 10.92 9.28 -10.25
N ARG A 223 10.23 8.15 -10.40
CA ARG A 223 8.84 8.19 -10.84
C ARG A 223 8.12 8.97 -9.75
N HIS A 224 7.60 10.13 -10.08
CA HIS A 224 6.70 10.85 -9.20
C HIS A 224 5.39 10.07 -9.13
N LEU A 225 4.71 10.09 -7.98
CA LEU A 225 3.33 9.61 -7.94
C LEU A 225 2.48 10.52 -8.83
N ASP A 226 1.48 9.96 -9.50
CA ASP A 226 0.49 10.82 -10.15
C ASP A 226 -0.17 11.70 -9.07
N GLU A 227 -0.43 12.98 -9.36
CA GLU A 227 -1.07 13.93 -8.42
C GLU A 227 -2.38 13.36 -7.85
N THR A 228 -3.10 12.55 -8.63
CA THR A 228 -4.31 11.85 -8.20
C THR A 228 -4.07 10.85 -7.06
N PHE A 229 -2.88 10.27 -6.98
CA PHE A 229 -2.48 9.30 -5.97
C PHE A 229 -1.74 9.92 -4.79
N GLU A 230 -1.14 11.10 -4.94
CA GLU A 230 -0.36 11.74 -3.87
C GLU A 230 -1.15 11.89 -2.58
N ASN A 231 -2.37 12.43 -2.65
CA ASN A 231 -3.21 12.60 -1.46
C ASN A 231 -3.66 11.27 -0.85
N PHE A 232 -3.88 10.25 -1.69
CA PHE A 232 -4.34 8.94 -1.19
C PHE A 232 -3.22 8.19 -0.48
N PHE A 233 -2.02 8.24 -1.07
CA PHE A 233 -0.78 7.61 -0.60
C PHE A 233 0.08 8.53 0.28
N GLU A 234 -0.49 9.64 0.75
CA GLU A 234 0.16 10.50 1.74
C GLU A 234 0.65 9.66 2.93
N ASN A 235 1.91 9.90 3.32
CA ASN A 235 2.56 9.16 4.39
C ASN A 235 1.93 9.52 5.74
N ARG A 236 1.45 8.50 6.46
CA ARG A 236 0.80 8.62 7.78
C ARG A 236 1.75 8.12 8.86
N THR A 237 3.01 8.55 8.79
CA THR A 237 4.10 8.07 9.65
C THR A 237 3.89 8.45 11.10
N ASP A 238 3.15 9.53 11.38
CA ASP A 238 2.70 9.94 12.72
C ASP A 238 1.83 8.87 13.42
N THR A 239 1.14 8.03 12.63
CA THR A 239 0.32 6.94 13.16
C THR A 239 1.13 5.67 13.41
N VAL A 240 2.30 5.55 12.78
CA VAL A 240 3.18 4.37 12.88
C VAL A 240 4.20 4.61 13.98
N VAL A 241 4.42 3.61 14.83
CA VAL A 241 5.48 3.67 15.83
C VAL A 241 6.83 3.61 15.11
N SER A 242 7.55 4.73 15.13
CA SER A 242 8.86 4.87 14.49
C SER A 242 9.94 5.29 15.49
N ALA A 243 11.18 4.87 15.23
CA ALA A 243 12.35 5.43 15.88
C ALA A 243 12.93 6.59 15.06
N LEU A 244 13.56 7.55 15.72
CA LEU A 244 14.14 8.75 15.10
C LEU A 244 15.65 8.75 15.27
N PHE A 245 16.38 9.05 14.19
CA PHE A 245 17.85 9.03 14.17
C PHE A 245 18.42 10.35 13.66
N ASP A 246 19.44 10.88 14.34
CA ASP A 246 20.32 11.94 13.83
C ASP A 246 21.57 11.32 13.20
N ILE A 247 21.60 11.27 11.88
CA ILE A 247 22.69 10.65 11.12
C ILE A 247 24.01 11.39 11.33
N ARG A 248 23.99 12.73 11.44
CA ARG A 248 25.22 13.53 11.60
C ARG A 248 25.93 13.22 12.90
N LYS A 249 25.16 12.88 13.93
CA LYS A 249 25.70 12.47 15.23
C LYS A 249 25.86 10.96 15.33
N ASN A 250 25.32 10.20 14.39
CA ASN A 250 25.15 8.75 14.49
C ASN A 250 24.45 8.34 15.79
N VAL A 251 23.39 9.06 16.19
CA VAL A 251 22.67 8.84 17.45
C VAL A 251 21.20 8.55 17.18
N CYS A 252 20.68 7.49 17.79
CA CYS A 252 19.23 7.28 17.91
C CYS A 252 18.66 8.27 18.94
N LEU A 253 17.80 9.18 18.48
CA LEU A 253 17.17 10.21 19.31
C LEU A 253 15.99 9.65 20.10
N ASP A 254 15.22 8.78 19.48
CA ASP A 254 14.09 8.10 20.12
C ASP A 254 13.94 6.69 19.54
N MET A 255 13.77 5.70 20.41
CA MET A 255 13.49 4.32 20.02
C MET A 255 12.45 3.72 20.96
N PRO A 256 11.32 3.23 20.42
CA PRO A 256 10.36 2.46 21.19
C PRO A 256 11.01 1.22 21.82
N GLU A 257 10.64 0.88 23.05
CA GLU A 257 11.25 -0.24 23.81
C GLU A 257 11.08 -1.60 23.10
N SER A 258 9.96 -1.77 22.39
CA SER A 258 9.64 -2.94 21.57
C SER A 258 10.67 -3.17 20.46
N ILE A 259 11.16 -2.09 19.85
CA ILE A 259 12.19 -2.11 18.82
C ILE A 259 13.57 -2.18 19.45
N ARG A 260 13.83 -1.39 20.51
CA ARG A 260 15.13 -1.32 21.20
C ARG A 260 15.60 -2.69 21.69
N SER A 261 14.74 -3.43 22.38
CA SER A 261 15.08 -4.75 22.91
C SER A 261 15.52 -5.73 21.82
N ARG A 262 14.84 -5.72 20.67
CA ARG A 262 15.17 -6.59 19.52
C ARG A 262 16.38 -6.10 18.74
N TRP A 263 16.52 -4.79 18.58
CA TRP A 263 17.68 -4.17 17.94
C TRP A 263 18.96 -4.52 18.73
N LEU A 264 18.95 -4.30 20.04
CA LEU A 264 20.10 -4.63 20.90
C LEU A 264 20.42 -6.13 20.89
N GLN A 265 19.41 -7.00 20.91
CA GLN A 265 19.62 -8.46 20.83
C GLN A 265 20.29 -8.93 19.54
N ASN A 266 20.08 -8.21 18.43
CA ASN A 266 20.60 -8.59 17.12
C ASN A 266 21.87 -7.82 16.72
N VAL A 267 22.15 -6.67 17.33
CA VAL A 267 23.40 -5.93 17.16
C VAL A 267 24.53 -6.57 17.98
N ASP A 268 24.22 -7.22 19.10
CA ASP A 268 25.19 -7.95 19.91
C ASP A 268 25.41 -9.38 19.41
N TYR A 269 26.34 -9.59 18.47
CA TYR A 269 27.21 -10.77 18.51
C TYR A 269 28.63 -10.60 17.96
N SER A 270 29.09 -9.42 17.53
CA SER A 270 30.50 -9.27 17.10
C SER A 270 31.15 -7.88 17.19
N ARG A 271 30.57 -6.84 17.81
CA ARG A 271 31.23 -5.51 17.84
C ARG A 271 31.14 -4.81 19.20
N GLU A 272 32.18 -4.02 19.49
CA GLU A 272 32.39 -3.38 20.79
C GLU A 272 31.32 -2.31 21.12
N PRO A 273 31.09 -1.98 22.40
CA PRO A 273 29.98 -1.12 22.86
C PRO A 273 29.96 0.32 22.30
N ASN A 274 31.08 0.80 21.76
CA ASN A 274 31.18 2.11 21.10
C ASN A 274 31.05 2.03 19.58
N ASP A 275 30.81 0.84 19.04
CA ASP A 275 30.59 0.55 17.64
C ASP A 275 29.07 0.42 17.39
N SER A 276 28.30 1.43 17.81
CA SER A 276 26.89 1.60 17.45
C SER A 276 26.75 2.06 15.99
N SER A 277 27.58 1.51 15.10
CA SER A 277 27.73 2.00 13.74
C SER A 277 26.53 1.51 12.94
N MET A 278 25.66 2.45 12.59
CA MET A 278 24.69 2.29 11.51
C MET A 278 25.38 2.08 10.14
N GLU A 279 26.69 1.81 10.09
CA GLU A 279 27.46 1.65 8.85
C GLU A 279 26.85 0.59 7.94
N HIS A 280 26.22 -0.47 8.46
CA HIS A 280 25.54 -1.45 7.62
C HIS A 280 24.22 -0.98 7.01
N CYS A 281 23.55 0.01 7.63
CA CYS A 281 22.33 0.61 7.09
C CYS A 281 22.59 1.92 6.33
N LEU A 282 23.71 2.59 6.59
CA LEU A 282 24.10 3.87 6.00
C LEU A 282 25.17 3.77 4.91
N ALA A 283 25.92 2.67 4.81
CA ALA A 283 26.67 2.33 3.60
C ALA A 283 25.70 2.02 2.45
#